data_AF-A0A945HYC1-F1
#
_entry.id   AF-A0A945HYC1-F1
#
_cell.length_a   1.000
_cell.length_b   1.000
_cell.length_c   1.000
_cell.angle_alpha   90.00
_cell.angle_beta   90.00
_cell.angle_gamma   90.00
#
_symmetry.space_group_name_H-M   'P 1'
#
loop_
_entity.id
_entity.type
_entity.pdbx_description
1 polymer ?
#
loop_
_entity_poly.entity_id
_entity_poly.type
_entity_poly.pdbx_seq_one_letter_code
_entity_poly.pdbx_strand_id
1 'polypeptide(L)'
;TFNILSPTTGATVSGKTLIQVEVTDAFGISGVYFTIDQDNQQFQLEDKGSNIYQFLWDSTTLSNGTHTLYFVAYDALNQSASDLVQIDVSN
;
A
#
# COMPACT_ATOMS: atom_id res chain seq x y z
N THR A 1 6.98 -2.20 13.15
CA THR A 1 6.48 -3.30 12.31
C THR A 1 5.96 -2.75 11.00
N PHE A 2 6.10 -3.51 9.91
CA PHE A 2 5.45 -3.23 8.63
C PHE A 2 4.79 -4.52 8.15
N ASN A 3 3.49 -4.52 7.90
CA ASN A 3 2.75 -5.69 7.46
C ASN A 3 1.66 -5.32 6.45
N ILE A 4 1.70 -5.91 5.25
CA ILE A 4 0.67 -5.70 4.22
C ILE A 4 -0.50 -6.66 4.49
N LEU A 5 -1.69 -6.11 4.76
CA LEU A 5 -2.89 -6.90 5.08
C LEU A 5 -3.73 -7.19 3.84
N SER A 6 -3.81 -6.23 2.91
CA SER A 6 -4.55 -6.36 1.66
C SER A 6 -4.01 -5.40 0.60
N PRO A 7 -3.89 -5.83 -0.66
CA PRO A 7 -3.99 -7.22 -1.13
C PRO A 7 -2.79 -8.06 -0.66
N THR A 8 -2.97 -9.38 -0.57
CA THR A 8 -1.86 -10.32 -0.30
C THR A 8 -1.15 -10.71 -1.59
N THR A 9 0.08 -11.22 -1.49
CA THR A 9 0.86 -11.67 -2.66
C THR A 9 0.09 -12.67 -3.51
N GLY A 10 0.01 -12.39 -4.81
CA GLY A 10 -0.71 -13.20 -5.80
C GLY A 10 -2.22 -13.00 -5.82
N ALA A 11 -2.77 -12.06 -5.04
CA ALA A 11 -4.19 -11.77 -5.09
C ALA A 11 -4.61 -11.21 -6.46
N THR A 12 -5.76 -11.68 -6.96
CA THR A 12 -6.43 -11.07 -8.10
C THR A 12 -7.31 -9.92 -7.62
N VAL A 13 -7.19 -8.75 -8.24
CA VAL A 13 -7.95 -7.55 -7.90
C VAL A 13 -8.74 -7.04 -9.11
N SER A 14 -9.87 -6.38 -8.85
CA SER A 14 -10.74 -5.81 -9.90
C SER A 14 -11.54 -4.63 -9.35
N GLY A 15 -11.70 -3.58 -10.14
CA GLY A 15 -12.39 -2.35 -9.75
C GLY A 15 -11.87 -1.74 -8.43
N LYS A 16 -12.80 -1.39 -7.53
CA LYS A 16 -12.45 -0.78 -6.24
C LYS A 16 -11.84 -1.80 -5.28
N THR A 17 -10.56 -1.64 -5.03
CA THR A 17 -9.75 -2.52 -4.18
C THR A 17 -9.31 -1.79 -2.92
N LEU A 18 -9.54 -2.39 -1.75
CA LEU A 18 -9.06 -1.84 -0.48
C LEU A 18 -7.59 -2.23 -0.28
N ILE A 19 -6.73 -1.23 -0.28
CA ILE A 19 -5.35 -1.32 0.17
C ILE A 19 -5.35 -1.13 1.69
N GLN A 20 -4.69 -2.03 2.41
CA GLN A 20 -4.60 -2.00 3.86
C GLN A 20 -3.24 -2.50 4.34
N VAL A 21 -2.62 -1.74 5.23
CA VAL A 21 -1.36 -2.10 5.87
C VAL A 21 -1.41 -1.79 7.37
N GLU A 22 -0.68 -2.57 8.15
CA GLU A 22 -0.45 -2.35 9.58
C GLU A 22 1.00 -1.87 9.77
N VAL A 23 1.17 -0.68 10.33
CA VAL A 23 2.49 -0.07 10.55
C VAL A 23 2.58 0.48 11.95
N THR A 24 3.61 0.06 12.68
CA THR A 24 3.88 0.53 14.05
C THR A 24 5.30 1.03 14.19
N ASP A 25 5.46 2.14 14.90
CA ASP A 25 6.74 2.65 15.36
C ASP A 25 6.61 3.24 16.77
N ALA A 26 7.65 3.15 17.59
CA ALA A 26 7.63 3.62 18.98
C ALA A 26 7.54 5.15 19.10
N PHE A 27 7.93 5.89 18.05
CA PHE A 27 7.91 7.34 17.96
C PHE A 27 6.80 7.87 17.04
N GLY A 28 5.96 6.98 16.51
CA GLY A 28 4.84 7.30 15.65
C GLY A 28 5.20 7.35 14.16
N ILE A 29 4.17 7.27 13.34
CA ILE A 29 4.26 7.24 11.88
C ILE A 29 3.88 8.61 11.33
N SER A 30 4.72 9.20 10.48
CA SER A 30 4.47 10.48 9.82
C SER A 30 3.71 10.32 8.50
N GLY A 31 3.84 9.17 7.84
CA GLY A 31 3.08 8.88 6.64
C GLY A 31 3.32 7.46 6.12
N VAL A 32 2.31 6.94 5.41
CA VAL A 32 2.39 5.66 4.70
C VAL A 32 1.92 5.88 3.28
N TYR A 33 2.69 5.37 2.33
CA TYR A 33 2.51 5.62 0.91
C TYR A 33 2.65 4.33 0.11
N PHE A 34 2.05 4.31 -1.07
CA PHE A 34 2.34 3.30 -2.08
C PHE A 34 2.47 3.89 -3.48
N THR A 35 3.19 3.19 -4.35
CA THR A 35 3.29 3.41 -5.79
C THR A 35 3.02 2.10 -6.53
N ILE A 36 2.74 2.16 -7.82
CA ILE A 36 2.43 0.99 -8.64
C ILE A 36 3.50 0.86 -9.73
N ASP A 37 4.11 -0.32 -9.86
CA ASP A 37 5.17 -0.59 -10.85
C ASP A 37 6.35 0.41 -10.81
N GLN A 38 6.63 0.98 -9.64
CA GLN A 38 7.62 2.04 -9.45
C GLN A 38 7.34 3.30 -10.29
N ASP A 39 6.07 3.56 -10.59
CA ASP A 39 5.64 4.81 -11.21
C ASP A 39 5.88 6.00 -10.27
N ASN A 40 5.83 7.20 -10.85
CA ASN A 40 5.99 8.44 -10.09
C ASN A 40 4.70 8.84 -9.34
N GLN A 41 3.63 8.05 -9.44
CA GLN A 41 2.35 8.37 -8.81
C GLN A 41 2.30 7.77 -7.41
N GLN A 42 2.51 8.63 -6.42
CA GLN A 42 2.43 8.24 -5.02
C GLN A 42 1.02 8.48 -4.46
N PHE A 43 0.51 7.47 -3.76
CA PHE A 43 -0.76 7.55 -3.03
C PHE A 43 -0.48 7.47 -1.53
N GLN A 44 -1.07 8.37 -0.76
CA GLN A 44 -0.98 8.35 0.70
C GLN A 44 -2.14 7.54 1.28
N LEU A 45 -1.84 6.63 2.20
CA LEU A 45 -2.85 5.89 2.95
C LEU A 45 -3.33 6.74 4.13
N GLU A 46 -4.62 6.66 4.42
CA GLU A 46 -5.25 7.32 5.55
C GLU A 46 -5.11 6.48 6.82
N ASP A 47 -4.72 7.11 7.93
CA ASP A 47 -4.74 6.48 9.26
C ASP A 47 -6.19 6.24 9.71
N LYS A 48 -6.53 5.00 10.03
CA LYS A 48 -7.84 4.58 10.54
C LYS A 48 -7.81 4.22 12.03
N GLY A 49 -6.71 4.46 12.71
CA GLY A 49 -6.46 4.07 14.09
C GLY A 49 -5.98 2.62 14.21
N SER A 50 -5.60 2.23 15.43
CA SER A 50 -5.07 0.89 15.72
C SER A 50 -3.91 0.48 14.82
N ASN A 51 -3.10 1.44 14.36
CA ASN A 51 -1.95 1.26 13.47
C ASN A 51 -2.31 0.78 12.06
N ILE A 52 -3.56 0.94 11.65
CA ILE A 52 -4.08 0.52 10.34
C ILE A 52 -4.17 1.72 9.41
N TYR A 53 -3.53 1.59 8.25
CA TYR A 53 -3.55 2.58 7.17
C TYR A 53 -4.28 2.00 5.97
N GLN A 54 -5.15 2.81 5.34
CA GLN A 54 -6.02 2.35 4.25
C GLN A 54 -6.07 3.32 3.07
N PHE A 55 -6.27 2.76 1.87
CA PHE A 55 -6.61 3.53 0.69
C PHE A 55 -7.58 2.72 -0.20
N LEU A 56 -8.65 3.36 -0.68
CA LEU A 56 -9.55 2.73 -1.63
C LEU A 56 -9.07 3.06 -3.05
N TRP A 57 -8.37 2.11 -3.66
CA TRP A 57 -7.80 2.24 -4.99
C TRP A 57 -8.77 1.75 -6.07
N ASP A 58 -8.78 2.40 -7.23
CA ASP A 58 -9.52 1.96 -8.41
C ASP A 58 -8.56 1.28 -9.40
N SER A 59 -8.62 -0.05 -9.49
CA SER A 59 -7.72 -0.82 -10.35
C SER A 59 -8.06 -0.73 -11.84
N THR A 60 -9.20 -0.14 -12.21
CA THR A 60 -9.55 0.02 -13.63
C THR A 60 -8.65 1.02 -14.37
N THR A 61 -7.80 1.75 -13.65
CA THR A 61 -6.79 2.64 -14.24
C THR A 61 -5.57 1.89 -14.79
N LEU A 62 -5.43 0.60 -14.48
CA LEU A 62 -4.34 -0.25 -14.96
C LEU A 62 -4.83 -1.24 -16.03
N SER A 63 -3.91 -1.69 -16.86
CA SER A 63 -4.12 -2.83 -17.76
C SER A 63 -4.29 -4.13 -16.96
N ASN A 64 -4.98 -5.12 -17.53
CA ASN A 64 -5.02 -6.45 -16.91
C ASN A 64 -3.63 -7.12 -16.99
N GLY A 65 -3.26 -7.85 -15.94
CA GLY A 65 -1.99 -8.54 -15.81
C GLY A 65 -1.32 -8.35 -14.45
N THR A 66 -0.07 -8.80 -14.36
CA THR A 66 0.71 -8.72 -13.12
C THR A 66 1.22 -7.30 -12.87
N HIS A 67 0.97 -6.79 -11.66
CA HIS A 67 1.44 -5.50 -11.17
C HIS A 67 2.11 -5.64 -9.80
N THR A 68 3.02 -4.74 -9.47
CA THR A 68 3.67 -4.69 -8.14
C THR A 68 3.30 -3.40 -7.42
N LEU A 69 2.72 -3.51 -6.23
CA LEU A 69 2.52 -2.37 -5.34
C LEU A 69 3.72 -2.26 -4.40
N TYR A 70 4.35 -1.09 -4.39
CA TYR A 70 5.49 -0.79 -3.52
C TYR A 70 5.02 0.12 -2.41
N PHE A 71 5.29 -0.25 -1.17
CA PHE A 71 4.91 0.52 0.00
C PHE A 71 6.12 1.11 0.69
N VAL A 72 5.92 2.28 1.29
CA VAL A 72 6.90 2.92 2.17
C VAL A 72 6.17 3.61 3.31
N ALA A 73 6.66 3.43 4.53
CA ALA A 73 6.25 4.20 5.70
C ALA A 73 7.44 5.04 6.19
N TYR A 74 7.14 6.23 6.69
CA TYR A 74 8.09 7.11 7.34
C TYR A 74 7.68 7.33 8.80
N ASP A 75 8.64 7.34 9.71
CA ASP A 75 8.43 7.69 11.12
C ASP A 75 8.53 9.22 11.33
N ALA A 76 8.34 9.68 12.58
CA ALA A 76 8.47 11.10 12.94
C ALA A 76 9.91 11.66 12.82
N LEU A 77 10.91 10.80 12.63
CA LEU A 77 12.33 11.14 12.48
C LEU A 77 12.82 10.98 11.03
N ASN A 78 11.91 10.77 10.08
CA ASN A 78 12.17 10.50 8.67
C ASN A 78 12.97 9.21 8.39
N GLN A 79 12.97 8.24 9.30
CA GLN A 79 13.40 6.88 9.00
C GLN A 79 12.30 6.18 8.20
N SER A 80 12.68 5.23 7.34
CA SER A 80 11.73 4.52 6.49
C SER A 80 11.82 3.02 6.60
N ALA A 81 10.67 2.38 6.38
CA ALA A 81 10.54 0.95 6.14
C ALA A 81 9.69 0.75 4.89
N SER A 82 10.03 -0.26 4.09
CA SER A 82 9.33 -0.58 2.85
C SER A 82 9.04 -2.06 2.74
N ASP A 83 8.00 -2.37 1.98
CA ASP A 83 7.62 -3.72 1.60
C ASP A 83 6.89 -3.66 0.25
N LEU A 84 6.69 -4.79 -0.40
CA LEU A 84 5.99 -4.86 -1.68
C LEU A 84 5.06 -6.06 -1.76
N VAL A 85 4.07 -5.96 -2.63
CA VAL A 85 3.20 -7.08 -2.97
C VAL A 85 2.98 -7.12 -4.48
N GLN A 86 3.10 -8.32 -5.05
CA GLN A 86 2.73 -8.58 -6.43
C GLN A 86 1.27 -9.04 -6.49
N ILE A 87 0.49 -8.48 -7.41
CA ILE A 87 -0.92 -8.78 -7.62
C ILE A 87 -1.20 -9.05 -9.09
N ASP A 88 -2.37 -9.61 -9.38
CA ASP A 88 -2.89 -9.72 -10.74
C ASP A 88 -4.13 -8.84 -10.89
N VAL A 89 -4.11 -7.90 -11.82
CA VAL A 89 -5.26 -7.04 -12.15
C VAL A 89 -6.08 -7.74 -13.22
N SER A 90 -7.37 -7.93 -12.95
CA SER A 90 -8.33 -8.55 -13.88
C SER A 90 -9.66 -7.81 -13.83
N ASN A 91 -9.71 -6.64 -14.48
CA ASN A 91 -10.91 -5.82 -14.62
C ASN A 91 -11.87 -6.35 -15.70
#